data_AF-A0A2S6NP00-F1
#
_entry.id   AF-A0A2S6NP00-F1
#
_cell.length_a   1.000
_cell.length_b   1.000
_cell.length_c   1.000
_cell.angle_alpha   90.00
_cell.angle_beta   90.00
_cell.angle_gamma   90.00
#
_symmetry.space_group_name_H-M   'P 1'
#
loop_
_entity.id
_entity.type
_entity.pdbx_description
1 polymer ?
#
loop_
_entity_poly.entity_id
_entity_poly.type
_entity_poly.pdbx_seq_one_letter_code
_entity_poly.pdbx_strand_id
1 'polypeptide(L)'
;MDFRARYWRYGLLIGTAFVAGLAAGPALNTLGAGSLGLALAQDSSHTDMYQLLKVFGDVMQRVRAEYVDPVDDKELIENAINGMLTGLDPHSSYMNAKAFRDMQIQTKGEFGGLGIEVSEDKGVIKVVSPIDDTPAARAGIKPGDIITALDGKSVIGLTLNDAVDKMRGPPNSKIVLTLKRQGVDNPIEVPLIRETIHIQVVKSRMEPNDIGYVRLSQFTEQADAGIKQAVKKLKAENNGHLRGLILDLRNDPGGLLDQAVAVASDFIDQGEIVSTRARHPEDSQRWDAKGDDILNGAPMVVLINGGSASASEIVSGALQDHHRAVLVGTRSFGKGSVQTVIPLPGNGAMRLTTARYYTPSGRSIQARGIAPDVKVQETREARGDFGGEYEADYSRALSNAGGTTQVAPPRTDLPAIVKQIPNKPPEGFPKFDPAKPDATDFQLQQGLAVVNAMAAQKSASAN
;
A
#
# COMPACT_ATOMS: atom_id res chain seq x y z
N MET A 1 -9.79 36.52 6.39
CA MET A 1 -8.62 35.72 6.77
C MET A 1 -9.10 34.69 7.76
N ASP A 2 -9.31 33.45 7.34
CA ASP A 2 -9.50 32.35 8.27
C ASP A 2 -8.94 31.07 7.63
N PHE A 3 -7.87 30.56 8.25
CA PHE A 3 -6.83 29.73 7.61
C PHE A 3 -6.94 28.24 7.99
N ARG A 4 -8.07 27.77 8.52
CA ARG A 4 -8.17 26.44 9.17
C ARG A 4 -9.13 25.42 8.54
N ALA A 5 -9.81 25.72 7.44
CA ALA A 5 -10.90 24.87 6.93
C ALA A 5 -10.60 24.03 5.67
N ARG A 6 -9.33 23.65 5.38
CA ARG A 6 -8.99 22.90 4.15
C ARG A 6 -8.10 21.67 4.28
N TYR A 7 -7.73 21.30 5.50
CA TYR A 7 -7.09 20.02 5.77
C TYR A 7 -8.20 18.98 5.91
N TRP A 8 -8.00 17.74 5.44
CA TRP A 8 -8.83 16.52 5.61
C TRP A 8 -9.35 15.83 4.34
N ARG A 9 -8.96 16.27 3.13
CA ARG A 9 -9.34 15.53 1.90
C ARG A 9 -8.39 14.39 1.49
N TYR A 10 -7.28 14.16 2.19
CA TYR A 10 -6.31 13.10 1.83
C TYR A 10 -5.72 12.34 3.03
N GLY A 11 -6.42 12.32 4.17
CA GLY A 11 -5.98 11.66 5.39
C GLY A 11 -6.41 10.20 5.50
N LEU A 12 -6.17 9.39 4.47
CA LEU A 12 -6.12 7.94 4.67
C LEU A 12 -4.71 7.67 5.19
N LEU A 13 -4.58 7.54 6.52
CA LEU A 13 -3.34 7.12 7.17
C LEU A 13 -2.79 5.93 6.38
N ILE A 14 -1.65 6.13 5.72
CA ILE A 14 -0.90 5.11 4.99
C ILE A 14 -0.26 4.20 6.04
N GLY A 15 -1.11 3.40 6.69
CA GLY A 15 -0.72 2.30 7.56
C GLY A 15 -0.80 0.99 6.80
N THR A 16 -0.35 0.94 5.54
CA THR A 16 -0.33 -0.31 4.79
C THR A 16 0.78 -1.21 5.34
N ALA A 17 0.35 -2.34 5.94
CA ALA A 17 1.25 -3.39 6.36
C ALA A 17 1.83 -4.06 5.10
N PHE A 18 3.11 -3.84 4.86
CA PHE A 18 3.86 -4.61 3.87
C PHE A 18 4.35 -5.89 4.55
N VAL A 19 3.66 -7.01 4.33
CA VAL A 19 3.93 -8.24 5.07
C VAL A 19 4.81 -9.15 4.22
N ALA A 20 6.04 -9.37 4.65
CA ALA A 20 6.76 -10.58 4.26
C ALA A 20 6.15 -11.75 5.05
N GLY A 21 5.81 -12.84 4.35
CA GLY A 21 5.02 -13.97 4.88
C GLY A 21 5.50 -14.55 6.22
N LEU A 22 4.65 -15.40 6.81
CA LEU A 22 4.88 -16.03 8.12
C LEU A 22 6.19 -16.85 8.10
N ALA A 23 7.23 -16.35 8.76
CA ALA A 23 8.43 -17.13 9.01
C ALA A 23 8.15 -18.13 10.15
N ALA A 24 8.21 -19.43 9.84
CA ALA A 24 8.27 -20.48 10.84
C ALA A 24 9.65 -20.40 11.53
N GLY A 25 9.69 -19.96 12.78
CA GLY A 25 10.94 -19.84 13.54
C GLY A 25 11.61 -21.21 13.78
N PRO A 26 12.94 -21.26 13.95
CA PRO A 26 13.64 -22.51 14.20
C PRO A 26 13.25 -23.12 15.55
N ALA A 27 12.96 -24.42 15.54
CA ALA A 27 12.76 -25.22 16.75
C ALA A 27 14.08 -25.31 17.55
N LEU A 28 14.04 -24.91 18.82
CA LEU A 28 15.17 -25.07 19.74
C LEU A 28 15.49 -26.56 19.93
N ASN A 29 16.65 -26.99 19.43
CA ASN A 29 17.24 -28.27 19.82
C ASN A 29 18.04 -28.06 21.12
N THR A 30 17.59 -28.73 22.18
CA THR A 30 18.30 -28.87 23.45
C THR A 30 19.51 -29.80 23.29
N LEU A 31 20.73 -29.31 23.56
CA LEU A 31 21.89 -30.18 23.75
C LEU A 31 22.69 -29.78 25.00
N GLY A 32 22.71 -30.72 25.96
CA GLY A 32 23.93 -31.30 26.51
C GLY A 32 24.90 -30.39 27.27
N ALA A 33 24.91 -30.55 28.59
CA ALA A 33 25.91 -29.99 29.50
C ALA A 33 27.34 -30.49 29.23
N GLY A 34 28.33 -29.59 29.39
CA GLY A 34 29.70 -29.97 29.76
C GLY A 34 30.82 -29.14 29.14
N SER A 35 31.22 -28.03 29.80
CA SER A 35 32.59 -27.78 30.31
C SER A 35 32.79 -26.30 30.66
N LEU A 36 33.17 -26.04 31.91
CA LEU A 36 33.49 -24.74 32.49
C LEU A 36 34.85 -24.21 31.97
N GLY A 37 34.93 -22.91 31.71
CA GLY A 37 36.21 -22.20 31.53
C GLY A 37 36.08 -20.72 31.15
N LEU A 38 36.09 -19.85 32.18
CA LEU A 38 36.26 -18.39 32.17
C LEU A 38 35.14 -17.52 31.54
N ALA A 39 34.17 -17.15 32.39
CA ALA A 39 33.30 -15.98 32.20
C ALA A 39 33.61 -14.94 33.29
N LEU A 40 34.20 -13.82 32.91
CA LEU A 40 34.21 -12.58 33.70
C LEU A 40 34.06 -11.38 32.75
N ALA A 41 32.91 -11.31 32.07
CA ALA A 41 32.44 -10.10 31.37
C ALA A 41 30.92 -10.06 31.10
N GLN A 42 30.10 -10.96 31.68
CA GLN A 42 28.67 -11.10 31.34
C GLN A 42 27.70 -10.60 32.42
N ASP A 43 28.15 -10.27 33.63
CA ASP A 43 27.25 -10.04 34.78
C ASP A 43 26.65 -8.61 34.90
N SER A 44 27.28 -7.61 34.28
CA SER A 44 26.82 -6.21 34.34
C SER A 44 25.55 -5.96 33.51
N SER A 45 25.44 -6.57 32.32
CA SER A 45 24.28 -6.39 31.43
C SER A 45 22.97 -6.93 31.99
N HIS A 46 23.03 -8.03 32.77
CA HIS A 46 21.86 -8.63 33.41
C HIS A 46 21.39 -7.80 34.61
N THR A 47 22.32 -7.29 35.42
CA THR A 47 22.00 -6.42 36.57
C THR A 47 21.28 -5.16 36.12
N ASP A 48 21.71 -4.54 35.02
CA ASP A 48 21.09 -3.33 34.46
C ASP A 48 19.67 -3.58 33.93
N MET A 49 19.41 -4.72 33.27
CA MET A 49 18.07 -5.05 32.77
C MET A 49 17.05 -5.22 33.90
N TYR A 50 17.43 -5.90 34.99
CA TYR A 50 16.54 -6.05 36.15
C TYR A 50 16.21 -4.71 36.81
N GLN A 51 17.18 -3.78 36.88
CA GLN A 51 16.91 -2.43 37.38
C GLN A 51 15.95 -1.66 36.48
N LEU A 52 16.09 -1.77 35.16
CA LEU A 52 15.18 -1.13 34.20
C LEU A 52 13.75 -1.70 34.27
N LEU A 53 13.62 -3.02 34.45
CA LEU A 53 12.31 -3.66 34.65
C LEU A 53 11.65 -3.23 35.97
N LYS A 54 12.44 -3.04 37.03
CA LYS A 54 11.94 -2.49 38.29
C LYS A 54 11.40 -1.07 38.11
N VAL A 55 12.16 -0.19 37.45
CA VAL A 55 11.72 1.18 37.16
C VAL A 55 10.42 1.17 36.36
N PHE A 56 10.31 0.30 35.34
CA PHE A 56 9.08 0.13 34.57
C PHE A 56 7.88 -0.27 35.45
N GLY A 57 8.07 -1.27 36.33
CA GLY A 57 7.04 -1.71 37.28
C GLY A 57 6.62 -0.61 38.26
N ASP A 58 7.59 0.12 38.83
CA ASP A 58 7.36 1.22 39.76
C ASP A 58 6.55 2.36 39.10
N VAL A 59 6.86 2.70 37.84
CA VAL A 59 6.09 3.70 37.07
C VAL A 59 4.67 3.21 36.80
N MET A 60 4.50 1.97 36.34
CA MET A 60 3.18 1.41 36.06
C MET A 60 2.30 1.39 37.32
N GLN A 61 2.86 1.03 38.48
CA GLN A 61 2.14 1.01 39.75
C GLN A 61 1.73 2.42 40.20
N ARG A 62 2.60 3.42 40.03
CA ARG A 62 2.27 4.82 40.33
C ARG A 62 1.17 5.36 39.44
N VAL A 63 1.23 5.09 38.12
CA VAL A 63 0.17 5.49 37.18
C VAL A 63 -1.18 4.89 37.60
N ARG A 64 -1.22 3.60 37.94
CA ARG A 64 -2.44 2.96 38.42
C ARG A 64 -3.00 3.55 39.72
N ALA A 65 -2.14 3.96 40.64
CA ALA A 65 -2.54 4.43 41.96
C ALA A 65 -2.87 5.92 42.01
N GLU A 66 -2.22 6.74 41.17
CA GLU A 66 -2.20 8.20 41.29
C GLU A 66 -2.79 8.93 40.07
N TYR A 67 -3.04 8.25 38.94
CA TYR A 67 -3.70 8.89 37.79
C TYR A 67 -5.16 9.24 38.13
N VAL A 68 -5.62 10.38 37.63
CA VAL A 68 -6.91 10.99 37.99
C VAL A 68 -8.11 10.11 37.64
N ASP A 69 -8.00 9.30 36.59
CA ASP A 69 -9.02 8.36 36.12
C ASP A 69 -8.57 6.90 36.28
N PRO A 70 -9.48 5.93 36.47
CA PRO A 70 -9.13 4.53 36.45
C PRO A 70 -8.52 4.11 35.09
N VAL A 71 -7.40 3.39 35.14
CA VAL A 71 -6.68 2.90 33.96
C VAL A 71 -6.77 1.38 33.84
N ASP A 72 -6.86 0.88 32.62
CA ASP A 72 -6.86 -0.54 32.32
C ASP A 72 -5.41 -1.06 32.15
N ASP A 73 -5.10 -2.18 32.81
CA ASP A 73 -3.74 -2.76 32.79
C ASP A 73 -3.32 -3.20 31.39
N LYS A 74 -4.26 -3.73 30.61
CA LYS A 74 -3.97 -4.17 29.24
C LYS A 74 -3.69 -2.95 28.36
N GLU A 75 -4.49 -1.90 28.45
CA GLU A 75 -4.25 -0.65 27.72
C GLU A 75 -2.87 -0.02 28.06
N LEU A 76 -2.48 0.00 29.34
CA LEU A 76 -1.16 0.50 29.75
C LEU A 76 -0.02 -0.32 29.11
N ILE A 77 -0.12 -1.64 29.13
CA ILE A 77 0.88 -2.54 28.53
C ILE A 77 0.90 -2.36 27.00
N GLU A 78 -0.25 -2.31 26.33
CA GLU A 78 -0.32 -2.09 24.88
C GLU A 78 0.32 -0.74 24.49
N ASN A 79 0.07 0.32 25.25
CA ASN A 79 0.68 1.63 25.05
C ASN A 79 2.20 1.61 25.26
N ALA A 80 2.69 0.89 26.28
CA ALA A 80 4.13 0.73 26.51
C ALA A 80 4.81 -0.01 25.34
N ILE A 81 4.23 -1.12 24.88
CA ILE A 81 4.76 -1.90 23.74
C ILE A 81 4.75 -1.05 22.46
N ASN A 82 3.66 -0.33 22.19
CA ASN A 82 3.58 0.57 21.04
C ASN A 82 4.63 1.69 21.12
N GLY A 83 4.85 2.27 22.30
CA GLY A 83 5.89 3.27 22.53
C GLY A 83 7.31 2.73 22.24
N MET A 84 7.60 1.49 22.66
CA MET A 84 8.87 0.84 22.34
C MET A 84 9.07 0.67 20.83
N LEU A 85 8.04 0.19 20.11
CA LEU A 85 8.15 -0.16 18.69
C LEU A 85 8.18 1.07 17.77
N THR A 86 7.30 2.04 18.00
CA THR A 86 7.33 3.35 17.31
C THR A 86 8.57 4.17 17.69
N GLY A 87 9.22 3.79 18.79
CA GLY A 87 10.57 4.18 19.19
C GLY A 87 11.66 3.84 18.17
N LEU A 88 11.49 2.76 17.41
CA LEU A 88 12.52 2.23 16.50
C LEU A 88 12.47 2.88 15.12
N ASP A 89 11.29 2.89 14.51
CA ASP A 89 11.03 3.39 13.16
C ASP A 89 9.51 3.67 12.99
N PRO A 90 9.06 4.36 11.93
CA PRO A 90 7.64 4.69 11.72
C PRO A 90 6.76 3.49 11.32
N HIS A 91 7.32 2.32 11.04
CA HIS A 91 6.61 1.15 10.50
C HIS A 91 6.44 0.01 11.51
N SER A 92 7.23 0.00 12.59
CA SER A 92 7.19 -0.98 13.66
C SER A 92 6.10 -0.64 14.68
N SER A 93 5.22 -1.61 14.97
CA SER A 93 4.03 -1.38 15.80
C SER A 93 3.50 -2.67 16.40
N TYR A 94 2.79 -2.56 17.53
CA TYR A 94 2.04 -3.68 18.08
C TYR A 94 0.61 -3.68 17.54
N MET A 95 0.13 -4.87 17.19
CA MET A 95 -1.23 -5.10 16.74
C MET A 95 -1.89 -6.03 17.74
N ASN A 96 -2.83 -5.49 18.52
CA ASN A 96 -3.66 -6.33 19.38
C ASN A 96 -4.50 -7.31 18.54
N ALA A 97 -5.17 -8.26 19.20
CA ALA A 97 -5.95 -9.31 18.51
C ALA A 97 -7.04 -8.79 17.55
N LYS A 98 -7.58 -7.58 17.74
CA LYS A 98 -8.51 -6.96 16.78
C LYS A 98 -7.72 -6.43 15.57
N ALA A 99 -6.72 -5.58 15.80
CA ALA A 99 -5.92 -4.99 14.74
C ALA A 99 -5.23 -6.04 13.86
N PHE A 100 -4.74 -7.13 14.45
CA PHE A 100 -4.13 -8.22 13.71
C PHE A 100 -5.14 -8.95 12.82
N ARG A 101 -6.35 -9.23 13.31
CA ARG A 101 -7.44 -9.82 12.50
C ARG A 101 -7.88 -8.88 11.38
N ASP A 102 -8.03 -7.59 11.67
CA ASP A 102 -8.42 -6.58 10.69
C ASP A 102 -7.37 -6.48 9.57
N MET A 103 -6.09 -6.53 9.92
CA MET A 103 -4.99 -6.59 8.95
C MET A 103 -5.07 -7.86 8.08
N GLN A 104 -5.31 -9.04 8.66
CA GLN A 104 -5.44 -10.30 7.91
C GLN A 104 -6.63 -10.28 6.94
N ILE A 105 -7.74 -9.67 7.34
CA ILE A 105 -8.92 -9.49 6.49
C ILE A 105 -8.56 -8.56 5.32
N GLN A 106 -7.93 -7.42 5.60
CA GLN A 106 -7.53 -6.46 4.57
C GLN A 106 -6.56 -7.05 3.53
N THR A 107 -5.58 -7.86 3.95
CA THR A 107 -4.60 -8.46 3.03
C THR A 107 -5.22 -9.44 2.03
N LYS A 108 -6.33 -10.09 2.41
CA LYS A 108 -7.14 -10.93 1.51
C LYS A 108 -7.88 -10.12 0.44
N GLY A 109 -7.90 -8.79 0.56
CA GLY A 109 -8.74 -7.92 -0.28
C GLY A 109 -10.22 -8.00 0.10
N GLU A 110 -10.51 -8.50 1.30
CA GLU A 110 -11.85 -8.67 1.84
C GLU A 110 -12.07 -7.67 2.98
N PHE A 111 -13.31 -7.23 3.18
CA PHE A 111 -13.71 -6.69 4.47
C PHE A 111 -15.16 -7.04 4.80
N GLY A 112 -15.40 -7.39 6.06
CA GLY A 112 -16.76 -7.58 6.57
C GLY A 112 -17.47 -6.24 6.73
N GLY A 113 -18.52 -6.01 5.98
CA GLY A 113 -19.21 -4.71 6.03
C GLY A 113 -20.42 -4.62 5.11
N LEU A 114 -20.75 -3.38 4.77
CA LEU A 114 -21.98 -3.02 4.07
C LEU A 114 -21.76 -2.70 2.58
N GLY A 115 -20.50 -2.49 2.19
CA GLY A 115 -20.14 -2.03 0.85
C GLY A 115 -20.54 -0.58 0.59
N ILE A 116 -20.22 0.33 1.51
CA ILE A 116 -20.53 1.75 1.40
C ILE A 116 -19.25 2.55 1.51
N GLU A 117 -19.04 3.47 0.57
CA GLU A 117 -18.06 4.54 0.71
C GLU A 117 -18.71 5.71 1.44
N VAL A 118 -18.10 6.13 2.55
CA VAL A 118 -18.58 7.23 3.40
C VAL A 118 -17.51 8.30 3.54
N SER A 119 -17.96 9.54 3.69
CA SER A 119 -17.12 10.70 3.98
C SER A 119 -17.72 11.48 5.13
N GLU A 120 -16.89 12.17 5.90
CA GLU A 120 -17.37 13.17 6.84
C GLU A 120 -17.52 14.53 6.15
N ASP A 121 -18.66 15.19 6.34
CA ASP A 121 -18.88 16.58 5.93
C ASP A 121 -19.51 17.34 7.09
N LYS A 122 -18.76 18.30 7.67
CA LYS A 122 -19.21 19.15 8.80
C LYS A 122 -19.75 18.35 9.99
N GLY A 123 -19.06 17.27 10.38
CA GLY A 123 -19.42 16.45 11.54
C GLY A 123 -20.59 15.48 11.33
N VAL A 124 -21.07 15.32 10.09
CA VAL A 124 -22.02 14.26 9.73
C VAL A 124 -21.39 13.25 8.77
N ILE A 125 -21.76 11.98 8.94
CA ILE A 125 -21.31 10.90 8.06
C ILE A 125 -22.24 10.84 6.85
N LYS A 126 -21.68 11.08 5.66
CA LYS A 126 -22.39 11.14 4.39
C LYS A 126 -21.96 9.99 3.48
N VAL A 127 -22.91 9.36 2.82
CA VAL A 127 -22.67 8.35 1.80
C VAL A 127 -22.14 9.04 0.54
N VAL A 128 -20.93 8.64 0.13
CA VAL A 128 -20.35 9.03 -1.16
C VAL A 128 -21.00 8.17 -2.24
N SER A 129 -20.89 6.86 -2.12
CA SER A 129 -21.52 5.90 -3.03
C SER A 129 -21.68 4.53 -2.36
N PRO A 130 -22.75 3.78 -2.63
CA PRO A 130 -22.73 2.34 -2.43
C PRO A 130 -21.76 1.70 -3.45
N ILE A 131 -21.20 0.55 -3.10
CA ILE A 131 -20.45 -0.31 -4.01
C ILE A 131 -21.45 -1.25 -4.68
N ASP A 132 -21.34 -1.40 -6.00
CA ASP A 132 -22.23 -2.29 -6.77
C ASP A 132 -22.21 -3.72 -6.23
N ASP A 133 -23.36 -4.40 -6.33
CA ASP A 133 -23.55 -5.79 -5.87
C ASP A 133 -23.27 -6.03 -4.37
N THR A 134 -23.27 -4.99 -3.54
CA THR A 134 -23.13 -5.11 -2.08
C THR A 134 -24.46 -4.94 -1.32
N PRO A 135 -24.53 -5.31 -0.02
CA PRO A 135 -25.74 -5.14 0.78
C PRO A 135 -26.35 -3.73 0.70
N ALA A 136 -25.50 -2.70 0.74
CA ALA A 136 -25.97 -1.33 0.68
C ALA A 136 -26.57 -0.91 -0.67
N ALA A 137 -25.96 -1.34 -1.78
CA ALA A 137 -26.53 -1.13 -3.10
C ALA A 137 -27.89 -1.82 -3.23
N ARG A 138 -27.99 -3.09 -2.81
CA ARG A 138 -29.24 -3.86 -2.83
C ARG A 138 -30.33 -3.26 -1.95
N ALA A 139 -29.94 -2.67 -0.82
CA ALA A 139 -30.86 -2.01 0.10
C ALA A 139 -31.28 -0.60 -0.35
N GLY A 140 -30.82 -0.13 -1.52
CA GLY A 140 -31.25 1.14 -2.10
C GLY A 140 -30.68 2.37 -1.40
N ILE A 141 -29.51 2.24 -0.74
CA ILE A 141 -28.74 3.38 -0.24
C ILE A 141 -28.23 4.18 -1.44
N LYS A 142 -28.27 5.51 -1.34
CA LYS A 142 -27.95 6.42 -2.45
C LYS A 142 -26.82 7.38 -2.10
N PRO A 143 -26.03 7.81 -3.10
CA PRO A 143 -25.13 8.95 -2.94
C PRO A 143 -25.85 10.14 -2.31
N GLY A 144 -25.23 10.74 -1.30
CA GLY A 144 -25.77 11.89 -0.59
C GLY A 144 -26.64 11.59 0.64
N ASP A 145 -26.98 10.33 0.90
CA ASP A 145 -27.63 9.94 2.16
C ASP A 145 -26.75 10.31 3.36
N ILE A 146 -27.35 10.81 4.44
CA ILE A 146 -26.65 11.10 5.70
C ILE A 146 -26.97 10.00 6.70
N ILE A 147 -25.96 9.32 7.24
CA ILE A 147 -26.12 8.32 8.28
C ILE A 147 -26.27 9.05 9.62
N THR A 148 -27.42 8.94 10.26
CA THR A 148 -27.72 9.62 11.53
C THR A 148 -27.65 8.69 12.74
N ALA A 149 -27.89 7.39 12.56
CA ALA A 149 -27.74 6.39 13.61
C ALA A 149 -27.35 5.00 13.07
N LEU A 150 -26.71 4.21 13.94
CA LEU A 150 -26.38 2.79 13.74
C LEU A 150 -26.97 2.01 14.92
N ASP A 151 -27.83 1.04 14.64
CA ASP A 151 -28.57 0.26 15.65
C ASP A 151 -29.29 1.15 16.68
N GLY A 152 -29.93 2.23 16.20
CA GLY A 152 -30.63 3.21 17.02
C GLY A 152 -29.73 4.16 17.83
N LYS A 153 -28.39 4.00 17.78
CA LYS A 153 -27.44 4.89 18.44
C LYS A 153 -26.98 5.98 17.49
N SER A 154 -27.12 7.23 17.90
CA SER A 154 -26.66 8.39 17.11
C SER A 154 -25.19 8.26 16.75
N VAL A 155 -24.85 8.61 15.50
CA VAL A 155 -23.46 8.73 15.05
C VAL A 155 -22.96 10.18 15.01
N ILE A 156 -23.81 11.14 15.39
CA ILE A 156 -23.42 12.55 15.47
C ILE A 156 -22.37 12.70 16.57
N GLY A 157 -21.23 13.30 16.21
CA GLY A 157 -20.08 13.49 17.12
C GLY A 157 -19.11 12.31 17.17
N LEU A 158 -19.41 11.19 16.49
CA LEU A 158 -18.40 10.16 16.26
C LEU A 158 -17.40 10.61 15.19
N THR A 159 -16.17 10.14 15.30
CA THR A 159 -15.22 10.28 14.19
C THR A 159 -15.64 9.37 13.03
N LEU A 160 -15.19 9.69 11.81
CA LEU A 160 -15.39 8.81 10.65
C LEU A 160 -14.94 7.37 10.93
N ASN A 161 -13.80 7.21 11.61
CA ASN A 161 -13.24 5.90 11.93
C ASN A 161 -14.15 5.12 12.90
N ASP A 162 -14.66 5.76 13.94
CA ASP A 162 -15.58 5.12 14.89
C ASP A 162 -16.88 4.67 14.21
N ALA A 163 -17.40 5.50 13.29
CA ALA A 163 -18.58 5.15 12.51
C ALA A 163 -18.31 3.95 11.59
N VAL A 164 -17.15 3.93 10.89
CA VAL A 164 -16.72 2.81 10.05
C VAL A 164 -16.55 1.53 10.87
N ASP A 165 -15.91 1.59 12.04
CA ASP A 165 -15.71 0.44 12.91
C ASP A 165 -17.03 -0.16 13.41
N LYS A 166 -18.06 0.68 13.65
CA LYS A 166 -19.41 0.22 13.99
C LYS A 166 -20.17 -0.37 12.80
N MET A 167 -19.96 0.18 11.61
CA MET A 167 -20.55 -0.36 10.37
C MET A 167 -19.92 -1.70 9.96
N ARG A 168 -18.64 -1.89 10.26
CA ARG A 168 -17.94 -3.18 10.12
C ARG A 168 -18.42 -4.18 11.17
N GLY A 169 -18.16 -5.44 10.89
CA GLY A 169 -18.52 -6.53 11.80
C GLY A 169 -18.44 -7.88 11.11
N PRO A 170 -18.69 -8.97 11.86
CA PRO A 170 -18.66 -10.32 11.31
C PRO A 170 -19.64 -10.47 10.14
N PRO A 171 -19.27 -11.17 9.06
CA PRO A 171 -20.21 -11.54 8.01
C PRO A 171 -21.45 -12.24 8.59
N ASN A 172 -22.60 -12.04 7.96
CA ASN A 172 -23.94 -12.50 8.37
C ASN A 172 -24.51 -11.86 9.64
N SER A 173 -23.79 -10.95 10.30
CA SER A 173 -24.36 -10.14 11.39
C SER A 173 -25.28 -9.05 10.85
N LYS A 174 -26.28 -8.65 11.65
CA LYS A 174 -27.23 -7.60 11.28
C LYS A 174 -26.77 -6.23 11.78
N ILE A 175 -27.18 -5.19 11.08
CA ILE A 175 -27.11 -3.79 11.52
C ILE A 175 -28.27 -3.02 10.92
N VAL A 176 -28.79 -2.03 11.64
CA VAL A 176 -29.78 -1.08 11.11
C VAL A 176 -29.14 0.28 10.95
N LEU A 177 -29.18 0.81 9.72
CA LEU A 177 -28.77 2.17 9.41
C LEU A 177 -29.99 3.08 9.43
N THR A 178 -29.93 4.20 10.16
CA THR A 178 -30.91 5.28 10.04
C THR A 178 -30.34 6.37 9.14
N LEU A 179 -31.02 6.66 8.03
CA LEU A 179 -30.58 7.59 7.00
C LEU A 179 -31.50 8.81 6.93
N LYS A 180 -30.92 10.00 6.73
CA LYS A 180 -31.61 11.20 6.27
C LYS A 180 -31.30 11.42 4.80
N ARG A 181 -32.34 11.36 3.95
CA ARG A 181 -32.25 11.56 2.50
C ARG A 181 -32.85 12.90 2.11
N GLN A 182 -32.20 13.62 1.20
CA GLN A 182 -32.72 14.89 0.69
C GLN A 182 -34.08 14.68 0.00
N GLY A 183 -35.06 15.53 0.32
CA GLY A 183 -36.42 15.43 -0.21
C GLY A 183 -37.30 14.37 0.46
N VAL A 184 -36.81 13.70 1.51
CA VAL A 184 -37.60 12.77 2.33
C VAL A 184 -37.69 13.32 3.75
N ASP A 185 -38.92 13.56 4.22
CA ASP A 185 -39.17 14.20 5.52
C ASP A 185 -38.81 13.29 6.70
N ASN A 186 -39.21 12.02 6.63
CA ASN A 186 -38.95 11.04 7.68
C ASN A 186 -37.60 10.32 7.51
N PRO A 187 -36.89 9.99 8.60
CA PRO A 187 -35.72 9.10 8.54
C PRO A 187 -36.06 7.74 7.93
N ILE A 188 -35.13 7.17 7.18
CA ILE A 188 -35.26 5.86 6.54
C ILE A 188 -34.43 4.86 7.35
N GLU A 189 -35.07 3.84 7.91
CA GLU A 189 -34.38 2.72 8.54
C GLU A 189 -34.11 1.62 7.51
N VAL A 190 -32.84 1.21 7.41
CA VAL A 190 -32.36 0.25 6.43
C VAL A 190 -31.71 -0.92 7.17
N PRO A 191 -32.43 -2.03 7.37
CA PRO A 191 -31.83 -3.24 7.93
C PRO A 191 -30.92 -3.87 6.89
N LEU A 192 -29.69 -4.17 7.30
CA LEU A 192 -28.64 -4.74 6.46
C LEU A 192 -28.06 -5.98 7.12
N ILE A 193 -27.63 -6.92 6.27
CA ILE A 193 -26.82 -8.06 6.67
C ILE A 193 -25.40 -7.76 6.18
N ARG A 194 -24.42 -7.79 7.08
CA ARG A 194 -23.02 -7.61 6.72
C ARG A 194 -22.56 -8.78 5.86
N GLU A 195 -21.82 -8.48 4.81
CA GLU A 195 -21.24 -9.49 3.91
C GLU A 195 -19.74 -9.30 3.82
N THR A 196 -19.05 -10.32 3.31
CA THR A 196 -17.66 -10.19 2.89
C THR A 196 -17.63 -9.41 1.57
N ILE A 197 -17.16 -8.18 1.63
CA ILE A 197 -17.03 -7.31 0.46
C ILE A 197 -15.67 -7.54 -0.17
N HIS A 198 -15.67 -7.83 -1.47
CA HIS A 198 -14.45 -8.03 -2.24
C HIS A 198 -14.06 -6.72 -2.91
N ILE A 199 -12.85 -6.24 -2.65
CA ILE A 199 -12.33 -5.02 -3.29
C ILE A 199 -11.80 -5.40 -4.67
N GLN A 200 -12.33 -4.78 -5.72
CA GLN A 200 -11.73 -4.86 -7.06
C GLN A 200 -10.43 -4.03 -7.08
N VAL A 201 -9.31 -4.72 -6.82
CA VAL A 201 -7.97 -4.09 -6.80
C VAL A 201 -7.37 -3.90 -8.20
N VAL A 202 -7.88 -4.62 -9.20
CA VAL A 202 -7.47 -4.50 -10.60
C VAL A 202 -8.61 -3.98 -11.45
N LYS A 203 -8.35 -2.92 -12.22
CA LYS A 203 -9.25 -2.41 -13.26
C LYS A 203 -8.53 -2.41 -14.60
N SER A 204 -9.25 -2.68 -15.68
CA SER A 204 -8.65 -2.70 -17.02
C SER A 204 -9.60 -2.16 -18.08
N ARG A 205 -9.02 -1.61 -19.16
CA ARG A 205 -9.73 -1.18 -20.37
C ARG A 205 -8.79 -1.18 -21.58
N MET A 206 -9.37 -1.22 -22.77
CA MET A 206 -8.63 -1.01 -24.02
C MET A 206 -8.47 0.48 -24.27
N GLU A 207 -7.24 0.89 -24.56
CA GLU A 207 -6.89 2.22 -25.05
C GLU A 207 -6.77 2.21 -26.58
N PRO A 208 -6.79 3.39 -27.24
CA PRO A 208 -6.56 3.47 -28.68
C PRO A 208 -5.26 2.75 -29.10
N ASN A 209 -5.23 2.28 -30.35
CA ASN A 209 -4.08 1.57 -30.94
C ASN A 209 -3.76 0.22 -30.29
N ASP A 210 -4.77 -0.49 -29.79
CA ASP A 210 -4.65 -1.85 -29.24
C ASP A 210 -3.71 -1.95 -28.04
N ILE A 211 -3.68 -0.88 -27.24
CA ILE A 211 -2.90 -0.78 -26.02
C ILE A 211 -3.80 -1.17 -24.86
N GLY A 212 -3.37 -2.16 -24.07
CA GLY A 212 -4.06 -2.47 -22.83
C GLY A 212 -3.72 -1.47 -21.74
N TYR A 213 -4.72 -1.00 -20.99
CA TYR A 213 -4.50 -0.27 -19.74
C TYR A 213 -4.95 -1.13 -18.57
N VAL A 214 -4.06 -1.30 -17.59
CA VAL A 214 -4.33 -2.05 -16.36
C VAL A 214 -3.89 -1.20 -15.17
N ARG A 215 -4.82 -0.94 -14.25
CA ARG A 215 -4.57 -0.24 -12.98
C ARG A 215 -4.63 -1.24 -11.84
N LEU A 216 -3.56 -1.30 -11.05
CA LEU A 216 -3.53 -2.00 -9.77
C LEU A 216 -3.56 -0.95 -8.65
N SER A 217 -4.51 -1.05 -7.75
CA SER A 217 -4.64 -0.09 -6.64
C SER A 217 -3.99 -0.55 -5.35
N GLN A 218 -3.77 -1.86 -5.19
CA GLN A 218 -3.12 -2.45 -4.02
C GLN A 218 -2.70 -3.90 -4.28
N PHE A 219 -1.59 -4.34 -3.68
CA PHE A 219 -1.11 -5.73 -3.74
C PHE A 219 -1.77 -6.61 -2.68
N THR A 220 -3.04 -6.96 -2.85
CA THR A 220 -3.73 -7.99 -2.03
C THR A 220 -3.49 -9.39 -2.60
N GLU A 221 -3.97 -10.44 -1.91
CA GLU A 221 -3.90 -11.83 -2.41
C GLU A 221 -4.52 -12.03 -3.81
N GLN A 222 -5.33 -11.08 -4.29
CA GLN A 222 -5.99 -11.11 -5.60
C GLN A 222 -5.21 -10.37 -6.71
N ALA A 223 -4.07 -9.75 -6.41
CA ALA A 223 -3.39 -8.86 -7.34
C ALA A 223 -2.86 -9.59 -8.58
N ASP A 224 -2.06 -10.65 -8.41
CA ASP A 224 -1.50 -11.44 -9.51
C ASP A 224 -2.59 -12.03 -10.42
N ALA A 225 -3.55 -12.75 -9.82
CA ALA A 225 -4.65 -13.36 -10.55
C ALA A 225 -5.50 -12.30 -11.30
N GLY A 226 -5.73 -11.15 -10.67
CA GLY A 226 -6.45 -10.03 -11.27
C GLY A 226 -5.73 -9.44 -12.48
N ILE A 227 -4.40 -9.26 -12.41
CA ILE A 227 -3.59 -8.79 -13.54
C ILE A 227 -3.64 -9.79 -14.70
N LYS A 228 -3.43 -11.08 -14.43
CA LYS A 228 -3.52 -12.14 -15.45
C LYS A 228 -4.88 -12.17 -16.12
N GLN A 229 -5.96 -12.09 -15.33
CA GLN A 229 -7.32 -12.06 -15.86
C GLN A 229 -7.57 -10.81 -16.71
N ALA A 230 -7.11 -9.65 -16.26
CA ALA A 230 -7.22 -8.40 -17.01
C ALA A 230 -6.49 -8.47 -18.36
N VAL A 231 -5.23 -8.92 -18.37
CA VAL A 231 -4.46 -9.05 -19.62
C VAL A 231 -5.08 -10.10 -20.55
N LYS A 232 -5.53 -11.24 -20.01
CA LYS A 232 -6.24 -12.26 -20.80
C LYS A 232 -7.52 -11.72 -21.43
N LYS A 233 -8.32 -10.95 -20.67
CA LYS A 233 -9.54 -10.29 -21.16
C LYS A 233 -9.21 -9.32 -22.30
N LEU A 234 -8.25 -8.42 -22.09
CA LEU A 234 -7.84 -7.43 -23.09
C LEU A 234 -7.33 -8.09 -24.38
N LYS A 235 -6.54 -9.17 -24.27
CA LYS A 235 -6.12 -9.96 -25.44
C LYS A 235 -7.32 -10.58 -26.16
N ALA A 236 -8.29 -11.15 -25.43
CA ALA A 236 -9.48 -11.73 -26.05
C ALA A 236 -10.32 -10.68 -26.79
N GLU A 237 -10.42 -9.45 -26.25
CA GLU A 237 -11.07 -8.31 -26.90
C GLU A 237 -10.33 -7.82 -28.15
N ASN A 238 -9.02 -8.10 -28.26
CA ASN A 238 -8.18 -7.68 -29.37
C ASN A 238 -7.52 -8.85 -30.12
N ASN A 239 -8.31 -9.81 -30.57
CA ASN A 239 -7.86 -10.90 -31.45
C ASN A 239 -6.61 -11.66 -30.94
N GLY A 240 -6.51 -11.87 -29.63
CA GLY A 240 -5.47 -12.64 -28.96
C GLY A 240 -4.16 -11.91 -28.69
N HIS A 241 -3.99 -10.64 -29.08
CA HIS A 241 -2.72 -9.92 -28.91
C HIS A 241 -2.93 -8.48 -28.43
N LEU A 242 -1.87 -7.88 -27.87
CA LEU A 242 -1.83 -6.45 -27.53
C LEU A 242 -0.60 -5.84 -28.17
N ARG A 243 -0.73 -4.62 -28.68
CA ARG A 243 0.43 -3.88 -29.22
C ARG A 243 1.33 -3.33 -28.12
N GLY A 244 0.81 -3.19 -26.90
CA GLY A 244 1.55 -2.83 -25.70
C GLY A 244 0.65 -2.74 -24.47
N LEU A 245 1.25 -2.47 -23.32
CA LEU A 245 0.54 -2.36 -22.04
C LEU A 245 0.98 -1.12 -21.24
N ILE A 246 0.01 -0.42 -20.65
CA ILE A 246 0.22 0.54 -19.57
C ILE A 246 -0.17 -0.15 -18.25
N LEU A 247 0.78 -0.31 -17.34
CA LEU A 247 0.53 -0.71 -15.96
C LEU A 247 0.56 0.53 -15.06
N ASP A 248 -0.59 0.93 -14.53
CA ASP A 248 -0.71 2.08 -13.64
C ASP A 248 -0.62 1.66 -12.16
N LEU A 249 0.50 2.02 -11.52
CA LEU A 249 0.78 1.82 -10.09
C LEU A 249 0.73 3.15 -9.30
N ARG A 250 0.16 4.22 -9.88
CA ARG A 250 0.04 5.52 -9.21
C ARG A 250 -0.94 5.43 -8.05
N ASN A 251 -0.51 5.98 -6.91
CA ASN A 251 -1.22 5.94 -5.64
C ASN A 251 -1.48 4.52 -5.12
N ASP A 252 -0.65 3.54 -5.50
CA ASP A 252 -0.63 2.20 -4.91
C ASP A 252 0.40 2.14 -3.76
N PRO A 253 -0.05 2.08 -2.50
CA PRO A 253 0.81 2.08 -1.31
C PRO A 253 1.52 0.74 -1.06
N GLY A 254 1.40 -0.23 -1.97
CA GLY A 254 2.00 -1.55 -1.90
C GLY A 254 1.05 -2.62 -1.38
N GLY A 255 1.56 -3.59 -0.60
CA GLY A 255 0.76 -4.69 -0.07
C GLY A 255 1.60 -5.91 0.25
N LEU A 256 1.28 -7.06 -0.34
CA LEU A 256 1.99 -8.30 -0.06
C LEU A 256 3.22 -8.47 -0.95
N LEU A 257 4.33 -8.95 -0.38
CA LEU A 257 5.59 -9.15 -1.09
C LEU A 257 5.50 -10.26 -2.14
N ASP A 258 4.88 -11.39 -1.79
CA ASP A 258 4.69 -12.51 -2.70
C ASP A 258 3.88 -12.11 -3.94
N GLN A 259 2.87 -11.26 -3.77
CA GLN A 259 2.09 -10.69 -4.87
C GLN A 259 2.92 -9.74 -5.74
N ALA A 260 3.79 -8.92 -5.15
CA ALA A 260 4.72 -8.09 -5.92
C ALA A 260 5.68 -8.94 -6.76
N VAL A 261 6.24 -10.00 -6.17
CA VAL A 261 7.13 -10.94 -6.86
C VAL A 261 6.40 -11.64 -8.00
N ALA A 262 5.18 -12.11 -7.76
CA ALA A 262 4.37 -12.80 -8.76
C ALA A 262 4.00 -11.87 -9.93
N VAL A 263 3.47 -10.67 -9.65
CA VAL A 263 3.14 -9.66 -10.67
C VAL A 263 4.37 -9.25 -11.49
N ALA A 264 5.54 -9.05 -10.87
CA ALA A 264 6.75 -8.73 -11.62
C ALA A 264 7.22 -9.92 -12.49
N SER A 265 7.13 -11.14 -11.95
CA SER A 265 7.47 -12.37 -12.65
C SER A 265 6.57 -12.66 -13.85
N ASP A 266 5.36 -12.09 -13.92
CA ASP A 266 4.47 -12.22 -15.08
C ASP A 266 4.99 -11.48 -16.32
N PHE A 267 5.98 -10.60 -16.18
CA PHE A 267 6.49 -9.80 -17.29
C PHE A 267 8.00 -9.98 -17.52
N ILE A 268 8.69 -10.68 -16.61
CA ILE A 268 10.14 -10.89 -16.65
C ILE A 268 10.40 -12.39 -16.80
N ASP A 269 11.10 -12.77 -17.86
CA ASP A 269 11.36 -14.18 -18.15
C ASP A 269 12.35 -14.79 -17.15
N GLN A 270 13.41 -14.08 -16.76
CA GLN A 270 14.46 -14.63 -15.91
C GLN A 270 15.22 -13.55 -15.13
N GLY A 271 15.87 -13.98 -14.06
CA GLY A 271 16.73 -13.14 -13.22
C GLY A 271 16.04 -12.62 -11.96
N GLU A 272 16.78 -11.85 -11.17
CA GLU A 272 16.32 -11.38 -9.86
C GLU A 272 15.15 -10.41 -10.01
N ILE A 273 14.11 -10.56 -9.20
CA ILE A 273 13.03 -9.57 -9.04
C ILE A 273 13.34 -8.63 -7.89
N VAL A 274 13.72 -9.19 -6.75
CA VAL A 274 14.01 -8.44 -5.53
C VAL A 274 14.88 -9.29 -4.61
N SER A 275 15.71 -8.62 -3.80
CA SER A 275 16.37 -9.23 -2.66
C SER A 275 16.15 -8.43 -1.38
N THR A 276 16.24 -9.12 -0.26
CA THR A 276 16.25 -8.52 1.08
C THR A 276 17.62 -8.70 1.71
N ARG A 277 18.07 -7.68 2.45
CA ARG A 277 19.24 -7.79 3.33
C ARG A 277 18.79 -7.54 4.76
N ALA A 278 18.91 -8.58 5.57
CA ALA A 278 18.51 -8.58 6.97
C ALA A 278 19.70 -8.26 7.89
N ARG A 279 19.43 -8.17 9.21
CA ARG A 279 20.49 -8.02 10.20
C ARG A 279 21.46 -9.19 10.20
N HIS A 280 20.93 -10.41 10.10
CA HIS A 280 21.74 -11.62 9.97
C HIS A 280 21.72 -12.10 8.51
N PRO A 281 22.86 -12.47 7.92
CA PRO A 281 22.94 -12.88 6.51
C PRO A 281 22.01 -14.05 6.15
N GLU A 282 21.79 -15.00 7.05
CA GLU A 282 20.92 -16.16 6.89
C GLU A 282 19.43 -15.81 6.74
N ASP A 283 19.03 -14.63 7.24
CA ASP A 283 17.66 -14.10 7.12
C ASP A 283 17.45 -13.31 5.81
N SER A 284 18.52 -13.14 5.01
CA SER A 284 18.46 -12.44 3.72
C SER A 284 17.91 -13.38 2.65
N GLN A 285 17.03 -12.86 1.79
CA GLN A 285 16.33 -13.66 0.80
C GLN A 285 16.46 -13.03 -0.59
N ARG A 286 16.33 -13.86 -1.62
CA ARG A 286 16.32 -13.43 -3.02
C ARG A 286 15.16 -14.14 -3.72
N TRP A 287 14.43 -13.39 -4.52
CA TRP A 287 13.36 -13.90 -5.35
C TRP A 287 13.71 -13.64 -6.81
N ASP A 288 13.67 -14.71 -7.61
CA ASP A 288 13.90 -14.68 -9.04
C ASP A 288 12.58 -14.88 -9.81
N ALA A 289 12.56 -14.42 -11.05
CA ALA A 289 11.46 -14.61 -11.96
C ALA A 289 11.30 -16.09 -12.37
N LYS A 290 10.07 -16.48 -12.73
CA LYS A 290 9.68 -17.89 -12.95
C LYS A 290 9.42 -18.29 -14.41
N GLY A 291 9.68 -17.44 -15.40
CA GLY A 291 9.80 -17.92 -16.79
C GLY A 291 8.75 -17.50 -17.83
N ASP A 292 7.78 -16.63 -17.53
CA ASP A 292 6.67 -16.37 -18.47
C ASP A 292 6.31 -14.87 -18.61
N ASP A 293 6.82 -14.18 -19.65
CA ASP A 293 6.29 -12.86 -20.02
C ASP A 293 4.90 -12.98 -20.69
N ILE A 294 3.84 -12.68 -19.93
CA ILE A 294 2.46 -12.75 -20.40
C ILE A 294 2.15 -11.77 -21.53
N LEU A 295 3.03 -10.83 -21.85
CA LEU A 295 2.90 -9.93 -23.01
C LEU A 295 3.67 -10.41 -24.23
N ASN A 296 4.40 -11.53 -24.16
CA ASN A 296 5.25 -12.05 -25.25
C ASN A 296 6.19 -10.96 -25.81
N GLY A 297 6.82 -10.20 -24.91
CA GLY A 297 7.69 -9.10 -25.22
C GLY A 297 7.01 -7.84 -25.76
N ALA A 298 5.67 -7.76 -25.81
CA ALA A 298 5.00 -6.52 -26.22
C ALA A 298 5.46 -5.35 -25.32
N PRO A 299 5.68 -4.15 -25.89
CA PRO A 299 6.11 -2.97 -25.15
C PRO A 299 5.28 -2.68 -23.91
N MET A 300 5.94 -2.26 -22.85
CA MET A 300 5.29 -1.96 -21.57
C MET A 300 5.78 -0.62 -21.03
N VAL A 301 4.84 0.15 -20.49
CA VAL A 301 5.10 1.36 -19.70
C VAL A 301 4.46 1.20 -18.33
N VAL A 302 5.16 1.63 -17.28
CA VAL A 302 4.65 1.66 -15.91
C VAL A 302 4.47 3.10 -15.47
N LEU A 303 3.27 3.46 -14.99
CA LEU A 303 3.01 4.78 -14.41
C LEU A 303 3.26 4.74 -12.90
N ILE A 304 4.08 5.67 -12.40
CA ILE A 304 4.39 5.82 -10.96
C ILE A 304 4.27 7.26 -10.49
N ASN A 305 4.00 7.45 -9.20
CA ASN A 305 4.04 8.75 -8.57
C ASN A 305 4.47 8.65 -7.10
N GLY A 306 4.47 9.77 -6.36
CA GLY A 306 4.85 9.80 -4.95
C GLY A 306 3.98 8.93 -4.02
N GLY A 307 2.81 8.48 -4.47
CA GLY A 307 1.96 7.53 -3.74
C GLY A 307 2.25 6.05 -4.07
N SER A 308 3.12 5.77 -5.05
CA SER A 308 3.61 4.42 -5.32
C SER A 308 4.63 4.04 -4.25
N ALA A 309 4.36 3.00 -3.46
CA ALA A 309 5.23 2.60 -2.35
C ALA A 309 5.42 1.08 -2.26
N SER A 310 6.54 0.65 -1.66
CA SER A 310 6.76 -0.74 -1.24
C SER A 310 6.62 -1.77 -2.38
N ALA A 311 5.61 -2.66 -2.41
CA ALA A 311 5.40 -3.59 -3.55
C ALA A 311 5.43 -2.89 -4.91
N SER A 312 4.79 -1.73 -5.02
CA SER A 312 4.76 -0.94 -6.26
C SER A 312 6.16 -0.55 -6.69
N GLU A 313 7.04 -0.25 -5.73
CA GLU A 313 8.45 0.11 -5.97
C GLU A 313 9.30 -1.12 -6.31
N ILE A 314 8.97 -2.29 -5.74
CA ILE A 314 9.58 -3.57 -6.12
C ILE A 314 9.26 -3.91 -7.58
N VAL A 315 7.99 -3.90 -7.97
CA VAL A 315 7.57 -4.18 -9.35
C VAL A 315 8.17 -3.16 -10.31
N SER A 316 8.06 -1.88 -10.01
CA SER A 316 8.61 -0.81 -10.85
C SER A 316 10.13 -0.90 -10.98
N GLY A 317 10.84 -1.15 -9.88
CA GLY A 317 12.29 -1.29 -9.86
C GLY A 317 12.77 -2.53 -10.61
N ALA A 318 12.10 -3.67 -10.45
CA ALA A 318 12.41 -4.90 -11.18
C ALA A 318 12.22 -4.71 -12.70
N LEU A 319 11.06 -4.21 -13.11
CA LEU A 319 10.76 -3.98 -14.54
C LEU A 319 11.71 -2.95 -15.17
N GLN A 320 12.12 -1.92 -14.40
CA GLN A 320 13.09 -0.93 -14.86
C GLN A 320 14.50 -1.54 -15.00
N ASP A 321 14.99 -2.25 -13.98
CA ASP A 321 16.35 -2.81 -13.97
C ASP A 321 16.54 -3.89 -15.03
N HIS A 322 15.48 -4.63 -15.37
CA HIS A 322 15.47 -5.58 -16.49
C HIS A 322 15.28 -4.91 -17.86
N HIS A 323 15.18 -3.58 -17.92
CA HIS A 323 14.81 -2.83 -19.13
C HIS A 323 13.48 -3.29 -19.76
N ARG A 324 12.64 -4.02 -19.02
CA ARG A 324 11.40 -4.62 -19.51
C ARG A 324 10.31 -3.59 -19.74
N ALA A 325 10.24 -2.56 -18.89
CA ALA A 325 9.25 -1.49 -19.02
C ALA A 325 9.90 -0.12 -18.87
N VAL A 326 9.32 0.89 -19.52
CA VAL A 326 9.70 2.30 -19.33
C VAL A 326 8.85 2.93 -18.25
N LEU A 327 9.47 3.52 -17.23
CA LEU A 327 8.75 4.17 -16.13
C LEU A 327 8.44 5.63 -16.49
N VAL A 328 7.17 6.03 -16.36
CA VAL A 328 6.69 7.38 -16.64
C VAL A 328 6.01 7.96 -15.40
N GLY A 329 6.30 9.23 -15.07
CA GLY A 329 5.61 9.95 -13.99
C GLY A 329 6.55 10.69 -13.05
N THR A 330 6.40 10.49 -11.74
CA THR A 330 7.27 11.12 -10.73
C THR A 330 7.92 10.09 -9.83
N ARG A 331 8.98 10.51 -9.11
CA ARG A 331 9.64 9.68 -8.09
C ARG A 331 8.61 9.07 -7.12
N SER A 332 8.80 7.79 -6.81
CA SER A 332 7.99 7.03 -5.85
C SER A 332 8.29 7.36 -4.39
N PHE A 333 7.53 6.79 -3.46
CA PHE A 333 7.53 7.15 -2.05
C PHE A 333 8.87 6.91 -1.32
N GLY A 334 9.51 5.76 -1.57
CA GLY A 334 10.80 5.38 -1.00
C GLY A 334 10.76 4.41 0.17
N LYS A 335 9.71 3.59 0.32
CA LYS A 335 9.64 2.60 1.39
C LYS A 335 10.35 1.31 0.99
N GLY A 336 11.60 1.19 1.41
CA GLY A 336 12.48 0.06 1.14
C GLY A 336 12.75 -0.84 2.34
N SER A 337 11.94 -0.78 3.39
CA SER A 337 12.03 -1.61 4.59
C SER A 337 11.06 -2.80 4.54
N VAL A 338 11.48 -3.95 5.07
CA VAL A 338 10.68 -5.18 5.21
C VAL A 338 10.06 -5.21 6.59
N GLN A 339 8.74 -5.33 6.68
CA GLN A 339 8.06 -5.63 7.93
C GLN A 339 7.72 -7.11 8.03
N THR A 340 8.19 -7.76 9.08
CA THR A 340 7.76 -9.11 9.47
C THR A 340 6.63 -8.99 10.48
N VAL A 341 5.54 -9.71 10.24
CA VAL A 341 4.45 -9.85 11.21
C VAL A 341 4.70 -11.11 12.03
N ILE A 342 4.98 -10.92 13.31
CA ILE A 342 5.33 -11.98 14.26
C ILE A 342 4.11 -12.20 15.16
N PRO A 343 3.36 -13.31 15.01
CA PRO A 343 2.23 -13.62 15.88
C PRO A 343 2.68 -13.75 17.33
N LEU A 344 1.90 -13.17 18.24
CA LEU A 344 2.08 -13.27 19.68
C LEU A 344 0.88 -14.06 20.23
N PRO A 345 1.01 -15.38 20.46
CA PRO A 345 -0.10 -16.24 20.84
C PRO A 345 -0.92 -15.66 22.00
N GLY A 346 -2.23 -15.57 21.79
CA GLY A 346 -3.19 -14.99 22.74
C GLY A 346 -3.25 -13.45 22.78
N ASN A 347 -2.32 -12.74 22.13
CA ASN A 347 -2.17 -11.29 22.30
C ASN A 347 -2.25 -10.48 20.99
N GLY A 348 -2.09 -11.12 19.83
CA GLY A 348 -2.17 -10.46 18.53
C GLY A 348 -0.89 -10.70 17.73
N ALA A 349 -0.24 -9.64 17.27
CA ALA A 349 1.02 -9.73 16.55
C ALA A 349 1.88 -8.47 16.72
N MET A 350 3.18 -8.62 16.53
CA MET A 350 4.13 -7.52 16.41
C MET A 350 4.52 -7.35 14.95
N ARG A 351 4.42 -6.13 14.43
CA ARG A 351 5.01 -5.76 13.15
C ARG A 351 6.37 -5.13 13.41
N LEU A 352 7.42 -5.73 12.87
CA LEU A 352 8.80 -5.31 13.12
C LEU A 352 9.57 -5.17 11.82
N THR A 353 10.34 -4.09 11.68
CA THR A 353 11.27 -3.98 10.55
C THR A 353 12.48 -4.90 10.75
N THR A 354 12.66 -5.87 9.86
CA THR A 354 13.69 -6.92 9.98
C THR A 354 14.75 -6.87 8.88
N ALA A 355 14.43 -6.27 7.74
CA ALA A 355 15.31 -6.22 6.57
C ALA A 355 15.04 -5.00 5.67
N ARG A 356 15.84 -4.85 4.62
CA ARG A 356 15.65 -3.83 3.56
C ARG A 356 15.57 -4.48 2.18
N TYR A 357 14.77 -3.91 1.28
CA TYR A 357 14.63 -4.31 -0.12
C TYR A 357 15.69 -3.68 -1.01
N TYR A 358 16.10 -4.45 -2.01
CA TYR A 358 17.02 -4.05 -3.06
C TYR A 358 16.48 -4.48 -4.43
N THR A 359 16.60 -3.59 -5.40
CA THR A 359 16.27 -3.88 -6.79
C THR A 359 17.32 -4.82 -7.41
N PRO A 360 17.07 -5.41 -8.59
CA PRO A 360 18.01 -6.35 -9.23
C PRO A 360 19.41 -5.76 -9.47
N SER A 361 19.52 -4.45 -9.70
CA SER A 361 20.81 -3.74 -9.80
C SER A 361 21.50 -3.44 -8.45
N GLY A 362 20.94 -3.94 -7.34
CA GLY A 362 21.47 -3.74 -5.98
C GLY A 362 21.17 -2.37 -5.37
N ARG A 363 20.30 -1.56 -6.00
CA ARG A 363 19.91 -0.24 -5.49
C ARG A 363 18.97 -0.40 -4.29
N SER A 364 19.19 0.36 -3.23
CA SER A 364 18.25 0.43 -2.11
C SER A 364 17.17 1.48 -2.35
N ILE A 365 15.92 1.06 -2.18
CA ILE A 365 14.72 1.88 -2.33
C ILE A 365 14.55 2.84 -1.13
N GLN A 366 15.03 2.45 0.05
CA GLN A 366 14.75 3.12 1.32
C GLN A 366 15.12 4.61 1.27
N ALA A 367 14.18 5.49 1.65
CA ALA A 367 14.31 6.95 1.66
C ALA A 367 14.64 7.61 0.29
N ARG A 368 14.76 6.84 -0.80
CA ARG A 368 15.11 7.31 -2.14
C ARG A 368 14.03 7.07 -3.18
N GLY A 369 13.28 5.99 -3.06
CA GLY A 369 12.33 5.56 -4.07
C GLY A 369 12.96 5.22 -5.42
N ILE A 370 12.10 4.96 -6.38
CA ILE A 370 12.39 4.70 -7.79
C ILE A 370 12.16 6.00 -8.56
N ALA A 371 13.17 6.41 -9.32
CA ALA A 371 13.05 7.52 -10.26
C ALA A 371 12.50 7.01 -11.60
N PRO A 372 11.54 7.72 -12.22
CA PRO A 372 11.03 7.33 -13.54
C PRO A 372 12.07 7.57 -14.63
N ASP A 373 12.00 6.79 -15.72
CA ASP A 373 12.81 7.01 -16.93
C ASP A 373 12.37 8.29 -17.64
N VAL A 374 11.06 8.58 -17.63
CA VAL A 374 10.45 9.77 -18.22
C VAL A 374 9.72 10.55 -17.14
N LYS A 375 10.29 11.68 -16.73
CA LYS A 375 9.70 12.53 -15.71
C LYS A 375 8.51 13.31 -16.28
N VAL A 376 7.32 13.07 -15.76
CA VAL A 376 6.08 13.75 -16.15
C VAL A 376 5.30 14.11 -14.89
N GLN A 377 5.05 15.39 -14.66
CA GLN A 377 4.24 15.87 -13.55
C GLN A 377 2.75 15.72 -13.86
N GLU A 378 1.96 15.38 -12.84
CA GLU A 378 0.50 15.32 -12.90
C GLU A 378 -0.11 16.71 -13.17
N THR A 379 0.41 17.72 -12.46
CA THR A 379 -0.06 19.12 -12.54
C THR A 379 1.08 20.06 -12.88
N ARG A 380 0.75 21.19 -13.52
CA ARG A 380 1.72 22.26 -13.79
C ARG A 380 2.06 23.07 -12.53
N GLU A 381 1.03 23.31 -11.73
CA GLU A 381 1.15 23.96 -10.42
C GLU A 381 2.00 23.07 -9.50
N ALA A 382 2.89 23.71 -8.73
CA ALA A 382 3.51 23.01 -7.62
C ALA A 382 2.38 22.55 -6.69
N ARG A 383 2.40 21.28 -6.26
CA ARG A 383 1.74 20.93 -4.99
C ARG A 383 2.22 22.00 -4.00
N GLY A 384 1.29 22.73 -3.34
CA GLY A 384 1.58 23.94 -2.57
C GLY A 384 2.69 23.76 -1.53
N ASP A 385 2.97 24.76 -0.70
CA ASP A 385 4.15 24.82 0.22
C ASP A 385 4.44 23.57 1.09
N PHE A 386 3.53 22.61 1.16
CA PHE A 386 3.74 21.24 1.61
C PHE A 386 3.89 20.32 0.37
N GLY A 387 5.14 19.99 0.00
CA GLY A 387 5.44 18.98 -1.03
C GLY A 387 4.80 17.61 -0.72
N GLY A 388 4.96 16.63 -1.62
CA GLY A 388 4.56 15.26 -1.30
C GLY A 388 5.38 14.72 -0.12
N GLU A 389 4.74 14.07 0.85
CA GLU A 389 5.44 13.34 1.91
C GLU A 389 6.16 12.14 1.30
N TYR A 390 7.43 11.94 1.66
CA TYR A 390 8.24 10.80 1.28
C TYR A 390 8.69 10.03 2.53
N GLU A 391 9.15 8.79 2.34
CA GLU A 391 9.68 7.96 3.44
C GLU A 391 10.76 8.69 4.27
N ALA A 392 11.58 9.51 3.61
CA ALA A 392 12.66 10.27 4.25
C ALA A 392 12.16 11.37 5.21
N ASP A 393 10.91 11.80 5.07
CA ASP A 393 10.33 12.90 5.84
C ASP A 393 9.74 12.43 7.17
N TYR A 394 9.60 11.11 7.39
CA TYR A 394 9.11 10.58 8.66
C TYR A 394 10.12 10.78 9.79
N SER A 395 9.58 11.10 10.98
CA SER A 395 10.37 11.03 12.20
C SER A 395 10.90 9.60 12.38
N ARG A 396 12.20 9.49 12.69
CA ARG A 396 12.92 8.19 12.79
C ARG A 396 12.89 7.36 11.50
N ALA A 397 12.76 8.00 10.34
CA ALA A 397 12.93 7.34 9.06
C ALA A 397 14.26 6.57 9.02
N LEU A 398 14.20 5.33 8.54
CA LEU A 398 15.41 4.52 8.39
C LEU A 398 16.28 5.14 7.30
N SER A 399 17.56 5.35 7.62
CA SER A 399 18.54 5.81 6.64
C SER A 399 18.76 4.76 5.55
N ASN A 400 19.12 5.23 4.36
CA ASN A 400 19.57 4.38 3.27
C ASN A 400 21.00 3.90 3.55
N ALA A 401 21.11 2.78 4.26
CA ALA A 401 22.36 2.10 4.54
C ALA A 401 22.47 0.82 3.71
N GLY A 402 23.61 0.60 3.04
CA GLY A 402 23.94 -0.64 2.34
C GLY A 402 23.51 -0.73 0.87
N GLY A 403 22.82 0.27 0.31
CA GLY A 403 22.51 0.36 -1.13
C GLY A 403 23.72 0.74 -1.98
N THR A 404 23.76 0.30 -3.23
CA THR A 404 24.71 0.85 -4.21
C THR A 404 24.47 2.35 -4.36
N THR A 405 25.52 3.15 -4.18
CA THR A 405 25.51 4.60 -4.45
C THR A 405 25.73 4.90 -5.93
N GLN A 406 26.06 3.87 -6.72
CA GLN A 406 26.28 3.97 -8.14
C GLN A 406 24.97 4.28 -8.84
N VAL A 407 24.92 5.42 -9.52
CA VAL A 407 23.81 5.77 -10.41
C VAL A 407 23.86 4.80 -11.58
N ALA A 408 22.78 4.06 -11.80
CA ALA A 408 22.67 3.17 -12.96
C ALA A 408 22.91 3.98 -14.24
N PRO A 409 23.67 3.44 -15.21
CA PRO A 409 23.88 4.13 -16.48
C PRO A 409 22.52 4.44 -17.14
N PRO A 410 22.38 5.60 -17.81
CA PRO A 410 21.15 5.95 -18.50
C PRO A 410 20.75 4.87 -19.51
N ARG A 411 19.46 4.56 -19.57
CA ARG A 411 18.90 3.67 -20.59
C ARG A 411 19.20 4.20 -21.99
N THR A 412 19.71 3.32 -22.86
CA THR A 412 20.03 3.64 -24.25
C THR A 412 18.93 3.20 -25.23
N ASP A 413 17.93 2.47 -24.73
CA ASP A 413 16.86 1.83 -25.49
C ASP A 413 15.53 2.62 -25.48
N LEU A 414 15.54 3.86 -24.98
CA LEU A 414 14.34 4.71 -24.94
C LEU A 414 13.97 5.23 -26.35
N PRO A 415 12.66 5.29 -26.69
CA PRO A 415 12.24 5.81 -27.99
C PRO A 415 12.54 7.30 -28.12
N ALA A 416 12.82 7.76 -29.34
CA ALA A 416 13.25 9.14 -29.59
C ALA A 416 12.26 10.22 -29.10
N ILE A 417 10.96 9.88 -29.05
CA ILE A 417 9.90 10.77 -28.54
C ILE A 417 10.13 11.20 -27.10
N VAL A 418 10.82 10.40 -26.28
CA VAL A 418 11.07 10.70 -24.86
C VAL A 418 11.78 12.05 -24.68
N LYS A 419 12.67 12.41 -25.62
CA LYS A 419 13.38 13.70 -25.59
C LYS A 419 12.47 14.91 -25.82
N GLN A 420 11.27 14.70 -26.34
CA GLN A 420 10.29 15.73 -26.68
C GLN A 420 9.14 15.80 -25.67
N ILE A 421 9.03 14.83 -24.75
CA ILE A 421 7.96 14.78 -23.76
C ILE A 421 8.16 15.93 -22.76
N PRO A 422 7.15 16.80 -22.56
CA PRO A 422 7.27 17.88 -21.58
C PRO A 422 7.19 17.32 -20.16
N ASN A 423 8.06 17.83 -19.28
CA ASN A 423 8.04 17.45 -17.87
C ASN A 423 6.76 17.87 -17.12
N LYS A 424 5.99 18.82 -17.67
CA LYS A 424 4.79 19.39 -17.04
C LYS A 424 3.66 19.53 -18.06
N PRO A 425 2.39 19.48 -17.61
CA PRO A 425 1.27 19.79 -18.49
C PRO A 425 1.40 21.21 -19.10
N PRO A 426 0.86 21.41 -20.31
CA PRO A 426 0.79 22.73 -20.93
C PRO A 426 -0.05 23.68 -20.07
N GLU A 427 0.10 24.98 -20.33
CA GLU A 427 -0.73 25.99 -19.67
C GLU A 427 -2.20 25.80 -20.05
N GLY A 428 -3.11 25.93 -19.09
CA GLY A 428 -4.55 25.70 -19.29
C GLY A 428 -4.95 24.22 -19.41
N PHE A 429 -4.04 23.27 -19.17
CA PHE A 429 -4.40 21.85 -19.14
C PHE A 429 -5.48 21.61 -18.06
N PRO A 430 -6.55 20.85 -18.37
CA PRO A 430 -7.66 20.66 -17.45
C PRO A 430 -7.22 19.96 -16.16
N LYS A 431 -7.93 20.26 -15.06
CA LYS A 431 -7.74 19.50 -13.81
C LYS A 431 -8.14 18.05 -14.03
N PHE A 432 -7.41 17.14 -13.38
CA PHE A 432 -7.69 15.71 -13.45
C PHE A 432 -9.14 15.40 -13.06
N ASP A 433 -9.84 14.72 -13.96
CA ASP A 433 -11.19 14.20 -13.79
C ASP A 433 -11.15 12.69 -14.04
N PRO A 434 -11.34 11.84 -13.00
CA PRO A 434 -11.35 10.39 -13.15
C PRO A 434 -12.39 9.86 -14.15
N ALA A 435 -13.44 10.63 -14.45
CA ALA A 435 -14.46 10.26 -15.43
C ALA A 435 -14.02 10.54 -16.88
N LYS A 436 -12.97 11.35 -17.06
CA LYS A 436 -12.43 11.76 -18.38
C LYS A 436 -10.89 11.67 -18.40
N PRO A 437 -10.30 10.50 -18.10
CA PRO A 437 -8.86 10.36 -18.01
C PRO A 437 -8.16 10.71 -19.33
N ASP A 438 -8.75 10.35 -20.47
CA ASP A 438 -8.15 10.59 -21.79
C ASP A 438 -7.92 12.09 -22.07
N ALA A 439 -8.76 12.96 -21.51
CA ALA A 439 -8.68 14.41 -21.69
C ALA A 439 -7.93 15.12 -20.54
N THR A 440 -7.82 14.50 -19.37
CA THR A 440 -7.41 15.18 -18.13
C THR A 440 -6.25 14.51 -17.38
N ASP A 441 -5.79 13.35 -17.83
CA ASP A 441 -4.63 12.65 -17.28
C ASP A 441 -3.41 12.82 -18.18
N PHE A 442 -2.63 13.87 -17.90
CA PHE A 442 -1.44 14.18 -18.68
C PHE A 442 -0.39 13.05 -18.64
N GLN A 443 -0.22 12.38 -17.48
CA GLN A 443 0.74 11.30 -17.34
C GLN A 443 0.35 10.08 -18.17
N LEU A 444 -0.94 9.73 -18.18
CA LEU A 444 -1.45 8.67 -19.05
C LEU A 444 -1.24 9.00 -20.53
N GLN A 445 -1.58 10.23 -20.96
CA GLN A 445 -1.35 10.66 -22.34
C GLN A 445 0.12 10.51 -22.76
N GLN A 446 1.06 10.90 -21.90
CA GLN A 446 2.49 10.74 -22.19
C GLN A 446 2.90 9.26 -22.17
N GLY A 447 2.39 8.45 -21.25
CA GLY A 447 2.63 7.01 -21.22
C GLY A 447 2.15 6.31 -22.50
N LEU A 448 0.96 6.69 -22.98
CA LEU A 448 0.41 6.21 -24.25
C LEU A 448 1.29 6.61 -25.44
N ALA A 449 1.81 7.84 -25.47
CA ALA A 449 2.73 8.29 -26.51
C ALA A 449 4.03 7.45 -26.53
N VAL A 450 4.58 7.14 -25.34
CA VAL A 450 5.80 6.31 -25.21
C VAL A 450 5.54 4.88 -25.68
N VAL A 451 4.50 4.20 -25.17
CA VAL A 451 4.25 2.79 -25.51
C VAL A 451 3.89 2.62 -26.99
N ASN A 452 3.16 3.57 -27.59
CA ASN A 452 2.87 3.55 -29.03
C ASN A 452 4.15 3.71 -29.86
N ALA A 453 5.08 4.58 -29.46
CA ALA A 453 6.35 4.74 -30.14
C ALA A 453 7.22 3.47 -30.04
N MET A 454 7.25 2.83 -28.86
CA MET A 454 7.94 1.55 -28.68
C MET A 454 7.32 0.44 -29.55
N ALA A 455 5.99 0.38 -29.65
CA ALA A 455 5.29 -0.58 -30.49
C ALA A 455 5.61 -0.38 -31.96
N ALA A 456 5.62 0.87 -32.44
CA ALA A 456 6.01 1.18 -33.82
C ALA A 456 7.48 0.79 -34.12
N GLN A 457 8.41 1.07 -33.21
CA GLN A 457 9.81 0.67 -33.36
C GLN A 457 9.98 -0.86 -33.42
N LYS A 458 9.28 -1.59 -32.55
CA LYS A 458 9.32 -3.05 -32.53
C LYS A 458 8.77 -3.65 -33.84
N SER A 459 7.64 -3.14 -34.32
CA SER A 459 7.09 -3.56 -35.62
C SER A 459 8.04 -3.27 -36.79
N ALA A 460 8.74 -2.12 -36.76
CA ALA A 460 9.73 -1.79 -37.79
C ALA A 460 10.97 -2.69 -37.77
N SER A 461 11.35 -3.23 -36.61
CA SER A 461 12.47 -4.19 -36.49
C SER A 461 12.13 -5.63 -36.84
N ALA A 462 10.84 -5.97 -36.96
CA ALA A 462 10.35 -7.31 -37.27
C ALA A 462 10.08 -7.53 -38.78
N ASN A 463 10.03 -6.44 -39.55
CA ASN A 463 9.98 -6.43 -41.02
C ASN A 463 11.38 -6.20 -41.58
#